data_AF-A0A349E9B2-F1
#
_entry.id   AF-A0A349E9B2-F1
#
_cell.length_a   1.000
_cell.length_b   1.000
_cell.length_c   1.000
_cell.angle_alpha   90.00
_cell.angle_beta   90.00
_cell.angle_gamma   90.00
#
_symmetry.space_group_name_H-M   'P 1'
#
loop_
_entity.id
_entity.type
_entity.pdbx_description
1 polymer ?
#
loop_
_entity_poly.entity_id
_entity_poly.type
_entity_poly.pdbx_seq_one_letter_code
_entity_poly.pdbx_strand_id
1 'polypeptide(L)'
;MKRQQLPATPIVFLVNLLFASAHLLAAEDQSPVPAMEALVTQEQYQQAFALGQENLNEWEGDPDFDYIFSLAALESGDANDSFFALERVAATATDSGLRALARLELARAYFVTNNLTAPEKLFNAVLATNPPPNVQQNIQFFLQLIAARQNAQTPTLNWTVSPVIGSDSNANSATSNGLIDTPLIGQIELDPAGQETEDNFSNTTLTMAYQYPFTRDRSLNFNLNLGHLNNFDTDQFDIDNVRGELAYNWGNEVHRFKHEISTGKVNLDQNGFQKSLALDSSWQRAGANG
;
A
#
# COMPACT_ATOMS: atom_id res chain seq x y z
N MET A 1 102.14 -60.26 26.12
CA MET A 1 102.05 -58.84 25.73
C MET A 1 100.60 -58.46 25.56
N LYS A 2 100.22 -57.31 26.15
CA LYS A 2 99.04 -56.48 25.90
C LYS A 2 97.64 -57.04 26.23
N ARG A 3 97.17 -56.63 27.41
CA ARG A 3 95.77 -56.29 27.72
C ARG A 3 95.22 -55.30 26.68
N GLN A 4 93.99 -55.51 26.24
CA GLN A 4 93.12 -54.43 25.75
C GLN A 4 91.71 -54.64 26.31
N GLN A 5 91.26 -53.64 27.06
CA GLN A 5 89.92 -53.48 27.60
C GLN A 5 89.01 -52.80 26.56
N LEU A 6 87.70 -52.88 26.83
CA LEU A 6 86.59 -51.94 26.53
C LEU A 6 85.52 -52.50 25.58
N PRO A 7 84.25 -52.02 25.65
CA PRO A 7 83.51 -51.45 26.77
C PRO A 7 82.09 -52.04 26.94
N ALA A 8 81.45 -51.72 28.07
CA ALA A 8 80.05 -52.04 28.38
C ALA A 8 79.08 -51.31 27.44
N THR A 9 78.10 -52.05 26.91
CA THR A 9 77.02 -51.54 26.06
C THR A 9 75.82 -51.14 26.94
N PRO A 10 75.25 -49.94 26.79
CA PRO A 10 74.05 -49.55 27.52
C PRO A 10 72.79 -50.12 26.85
N ILE A 11 71.92 -50.73 27.65
CA ILE A 11 70.59 -51.18 27.22
C ILE A 11 69.69 -49.93 27.15
N VAL A 12 69.38 -49.49 25.93
CA VAL A 12 68.34 -48.49 25.64
C VAL A 12 67.09 -49.25 25.21
N PHE A 13 66.04 -49.28 26.03
CA PHE A 13 64.73 -49.78 25.60
C PHE A 13 63.89 -48.62 25.08
N LEU A 14 63.55 -48.74 23.80
CA LEU A 14 62.68 -47.89 22.99
C LEU A 14 61.27 -47.73 23.61
N VAL A 15 60.79 -46.50 23.71
CA VAL A 15 59.35 -46.21 23.85
C VAL A 15 58.78 -46.06 22.44
N ASN A 16 57.96 -47.03 22.01
CA ASN A 16 57.19 -46.92 20.77
C ASN A 16 55.94 -46.06 21.01
N LEU A 17 55.97 -44.81 20.56
CA LEU A 17 54.77 -43.98 20.40
C LEU A 17 54.14 -44.30 19.03
N LEU A 18 53.08 -45.10 19.04
CA LEU A 18 52.18 -45.26 17.89
C LEU A 18 51.30 -44.00 17.79
N PHE A 19 51.70 -43.05 16.97
CA PHE A 19 50.79 -42.02 16.47
C PHE A 19 49.90 -42.64 15.40
N ALA A 20 48.70 -43.08 15.80
CA ALA A 20 47.63 -43.38 14.86
C ALA A 20 47.07 -42.05 14.34
N SER A 21 47.54 -41.61 13.17
CA SER A 21 46.90 -40.53 12.41
C SER A 21 45.54 -41.02 11.92
N ALA A 22 44.49 -40.80 12.71
CA ALA A 22 43.13 -40.91 12.22
C ALA A 22 42.89 -39.73 11.27
N HIS A 23 43.10 -39.95 9.98
CA HIS A 23 42.52 -39.08 8.96
C HIS A 23 41.00 -39.31 9.00
N LEU A 24 40.29 -38.50 9.77
CA LEU A 24 38.86 -38.27 9.53
C LEU A 24 38.77 -37.66 8.14
N LEU A 25 38.46 -38.49 7.14
CA LEU A 25 37.86 -37.99 5.92
C LEU A 25 36.48 -37.49 6.35
N ALA A 26 36.35 -36.17 6.54
CA ALA A 26 35.05 -35.54 6.48
C ALA A 26 34.49 -35.91 5.09
N ALA A 27 33.38 -36.64 5.07
CA ALA A 27 32.60 -36.70 3.85
C ALA A 27 32.22 -35.24 3.57
N GLU A 28 32.59 -34.71 2.40
CA GLU A 28 31.92 -33.49 1.93
C GLU A 28 30.45 -33.88 1.82
N ASP A 29 29.60 -33.32 2.69
CA ASP A 29 28.18 -33.54 2.55
C ASP A 29 27.76 -33.07 1.15
N GLN A 30 26.93 -33.86 0.50
CA GLN A 30 26.54 -33.58 -0.86
C GLN A 30 25.62 -32.35 -0.87
N SER A 31 25.93 -31.36 -1.69
CA SER A 31 25.12 -30.14 -1.81
C SER A 31 23.64 -30.47 -2.04
N PRO A 32 22.71 -29.87 -1.27
CA PRO A 32 21.28 -30.09 -1.44
C PRO A 32 20.71 -29.34 -2.66
N VAL A 33 21.48 -28.45 -3.28
CA VAL A 33 21.03 -27.56 -4.37
C VAL A 33 20.35 -28.33 -5.52
N PRO A 34 20.90 -29.41 -6.09
CA PRO A 34 20.24 -30.10 -7.20
C PRO A 34 18.88 -30.71 -6.82
N ALA A 35 18.75 -31.18 -5.57
CA ALA A 35 17.48 -31.71 -5.08
C ALA A 35 16.46 -30.57 -4.85
N MET A 36 16.89 -29.45 -4.28
CA MET A 36 16.06 -28.26 -4.12
C MET A 36 15.61 -27.69 -5.47
N GLU A 37 16.50 -27.59 -6.46
CA GLU A 37 16.17 -27.16 -7.82
C GLU A 37 15.14 -28.06 -8.48
N ALA A 38 15.26 -29.38 -8.30
CA ALA A 38 14.28 -30.33 -8.81
C ALA A 38 12.90 -30.12 -8.16
N LEU A 39 12.84 -29.83 -6.85
CA LEU A 39 11.60 -29.54 -6.13
C LEU A 39 11.00 -28.19 -6.58
N VAL A 40 11.82 -27.15 -6.71
CA VAL A 40 11.39 -25.81 -7.21
C VAL A 40 10.86 -25.89 -8.65
N THR A 41 11.52 -26.67 -9.51
CA THR A 41 11.06 -26.89 -10.90
C THR A 41 9.71 -27.60 -10.96
N GLN A 42 9.40 -28.43 -9.96
CA GLN A 42 8.11 -29.10 -9.81
C GLN A 42 7.08 -28.27 -9.03
N GLU A 43 7.38 -26.99 -8.76
CA GLU A 43 6.56 -26.07 -7.95
C GLU A 43 6.31 -26.58 -6.51
N GLN A 44 7.16 -27.48 -6.01
CA GLN A 44 7.10 -28.04 -4.66
C GLN A 44 7.87 -27.16 -3.68
N TYR A 45 7.53 -25.87 -3.65
CA TYR A 45 8.28 -24.84 -2.90
C TYR A 45 8.37 -25.14 -1.40
N GLN A 46 7.29 -25.59 -0.77
CA GLN A 46 7.28 -25.92 0.65
C GLN A 46 8.25 -27.06 0.99
N GLN A 47 8.39 -28.05 0.11
CA GLN A 47 9.31 -29.18 0.28
C GLN A 47 10.75 -28.74 0.04
N ALA A 48 10.98 -27.93 -0.99
CA ALA A 48 12.29 -27.34 -1.26
C ALA A 48 12.76 -26.49 -0.08
N PHE A 49 11.86 -25.67 0.50
CA PHE A 49 12.17 -24.83 1.63
C PHE A 49 12.48 -25.65 2.88
N ALA A 50 11.69 -26.68 3.18
CA ALA A 50 11.96 -27.58 4.31
C ALA A 50 13.32 -28.29 4.17
N LEU A 51 13.63 -28.81 2.96
CA LEU A 51 14.93 -29.41 2.67
C LEU A 51 16.07 -28.40 2.88
N GLY A 52 15.89 -27.16 2.43
CA GLY A 52 16.86 -26.10 2.68
C GLY A 52 17.03 -25.78 4.16
N GLN A 53 15.95 -25.72 4.94
CA GLN A 53 16.02 -25.49 6.39
C GLN A 53 16.81 -26.59 7.11
N GLU A 54 16.66 -27.85 6.70
CA GLU A 54 17.43 -28.98 7.25
C GLU A 54 18.94 -28.85 7.00
N ASN A 55 19.33 -28.18 5.91
CA ASN A 55 20.73 -28.04 5.47
C ASN A 55 21.31 -26.63 5.75
N LEU A 56 20.53 -25.73 6.37
CA LEU A 56 20.87 -24.32 6.52
C LEU A 56 22.18 -24.12 7.30
N ASN A 57 22.39 -24.88 8.39
CA ASN A 57 23.59 -24.74 9.22
C ASN A 57 24.91 -24.98 8.48
N GLU A 58 24.88 -25.80 7.43
CA GLU A 58 26.07 -26.17 6.67
C GLU A 58 26.24 -25.32 5.41
N TRP A 59 25.12 -24.98 4.75
CA TRP A 59 25.15 -24.37 3.42
C TRP A 59 24.79 -22.88 3.40
N GLU A 60 24.37 -22.29 4.52
CA GLU A 60 24.11 -20.85 4.60
C GLU A 60 25.35 -20.03 4.20
N GLY A 61 25.13 -19.06 3.30
CA GLY A 61 26.19 -18.20 2.79
C GLY A 61 26.85 -18.71 1.50
N ASP A 62 26.58 -19.96 1.10
CA ASP A 62 26.87 -20.40 -0.26
C ASP A 62 25.88 -19.73 -1.23
N PRO A 63 26.35 -18.99 -2.26
CA PRO A 63 25.45 -18.21 -3.13
C PRO A 63 24.42 -19.03 -3.91
N ASP A 64 24.76 -20.25 -4.33
CA ASP A 64 23.85 -21.10 -5.11
C ASP A 64 22.77 -21.70 -4.21
N PHE A 65 23.18 -22.16 -3.01
CA PHE A 65 22.26 -22.58 -1.97
C PHE A 65 21.33 -21.46 -1.51
N ASP A 66 21.87 -20.31 -1.14
CA ASP A 66 21.10 -19.18 -0.65
C ASP A 66 20.09 -18.70 -1.70
N TYR A 67 20.46 -18.72 -2.99
CA TYR A 67 19.55 -18.33 -4.06
C TYR A 67 18.35 -19.29 -4.17
N ILE A 68 18.59 -20.61 -4.28
CA ILE A 68 17.49 -21.57 -4.41
C ILE A 68 16.65 -21.66 -3.12
N PHE A 69 17.29 -21.57 -1.95
CA PHE A 69 16.62 -21.49 -0.66
C PHE A 69 15.67 -20.29 -0.61
N SER A 70 16.15 -19.12 -1.05
CA SER A 70 15.35 -17.91 -1.01
C SER A 70 14.14 -17.92 -1.94
N LEU A 71 14.27 -18.55 -3.11
CA LEU A 71 13.15 -18.76 -4.04
C LEU A 71 12.10 -19.65 -3.40
N ALA A 72 12.53 -20.79 -2.84
CA ALA A 72 11.63 -21.70 -2.15
C ALA A 72 10.93 -21.04 -0.96
N ALA A 73 11.65 -20.25 -0.17
CA ALA A 73 11.11 -19.50 0.96
C ALA A 73 10.05 -18.49 0.51
N LEU A 74 10.34 -17.68 -0.52
CA LEU A 74 9.43 -16.65 -1.03
C LEU A 74 8.12 -17.24 -1.52
N GLU A 75 8.19 -18.29 -2.32
CA GLU A 75 7.01 -18.95 -2.90
C GLU A 75 6.21 -19.76 -1.86
N SER A 76 6.86 -20.16 -0.76
CA SER A 76 6.18 -20.77 0.40
C SER A 76 5.55 -19.75 1.35
N GLY A 77 5.71 -18.45 1.07
CA GLY A 77 5.17 -17.36 1.89
C GLY A 77 6.09 -16.91 3.05
N ASP A 78 7.31 -17.45 3.15
CA ASP A 78 8.31 -17.00 4.12
C ASP A 78 9.23 -15.93 3.51
N ALA A 79 8.69 -14.71 3.43
CA ALA A 79 9.42 -13.59 2.85
C ALA A 79 10.63 -13.14 3.69
N ASN A 80 10.68 -13.46 4.98
CA ASN A 80 11.78 -13.06 5.86
C ASN A 80 13.02 -13.91 5.61
N ASP A 81 12.86 -15.23 5.56
CA ASP A 81 13.99 -16.14 5.25
C ASP A 81 14.49 -15.92 3.82
N SER A 82 13.57 -15.67 2.89
CA SER A 82 13.91 -15.28 1.52
C SER A 82 14.76 -14.00 1.49
N PHE A 83 14.34 -12.98 2.23
CA PHE A 83 14.98 -11.67 2.27
C PHE A 83 16.46 -11.77 2.66
N PHE A 84 16.77 -12.41 3.79
CA PHE A 84 18.16 -12.49 4.27
C PHE A 84 19.07 -13.28 3.33
N ALA A 85 18.58 -14.41 2.80
CA ALA A 85 19.34 -15.20 1.85
C ALA A 85 19.61 -14.42 0.55
N LEU A 86 18.61 -13.73 0.00
CA LEU A 86 18.80 -12.90 -1.19
C LEU A 86 19.76 -11.73 -0.97
N GLU A 87 19.75 -11.10 0.21
CA GLU A 87 20.73 -10.07 0.54
C GLU A 87 22.15 -10.62 0.53
N ARG A 88 22.38 -11.83 1.08
CA ARG A 88 23.70 -12.49 1.01
C ARG A 88 24.11 -12.75 -0.42
N VAL A 89 23.26 -13.35 -1.27
CA VAL A 89 23.58 -13.61 -2.69
C VAL A 89 23.85 -12.32 -3.44
N ALA A 90 23.00 -11.31 -3.30
CA ALA A 90 23.14 -10.03 -3.98
C ALA A 90 24.41 -9.26 -3.58
N ALA A 91 24.93 -9.51 -2.38
CA ALA A 91 26.15 -8.90 -1.85
C ALA A 91 27.43 -9.71 -2.17
N THR A 92 27.37 -11.04 -2.13
CA THR A 92 28.56 -11.90 -2.10
C THR A 92 28.79 -12.71 -3.38
N ALA A 93 27.75 -13.01 -4.16
CA ALA A 93 27.87 -13.84 -5.36
C ALA A 93 28.88 -13.25 -6.34
N THR A 94 29.91 -14.01 -6.73
CA THR A 94 30.91 -13.56 -7.70
C THR A 94 30.38 -13.56 -9.13
N ASP A 95 29.46 -14.49 -9.44
CA ASP A 95 28.77 -14.53 -10.73
C ASP A 95 27.82 -13.33 -10.88
N SER A 96 28.00 -12.56 -11.96
CA SER A 96 27.23 -11.34 -12.18
C SER A 96 25.77 -11.63 -12.58
N GLY A 97 25.51 -12.77 -13.20
CA GLY A 97 24.16 -13.22 -13.56
C GLY A 97 23.36 -13.60 -12.33
N LEU A 98 23.91 -14.47 -11.48
CA LEU A 98 23.32 -14.86 -10.20
C LEU A 98 23.07 -13.64 -9.30
N ARG A 99 24.03 -12.71 -9.22
CA ARG A 99 23.85 -11.47 -8.47
C ARG A 99 22.71 -10.60 -9.03
N ALA A 100 22.53 -10.56 -10.35
CA ALA A 100 21.44 -9.83 -10.97
C ALA A 100 20.07 -10.51 -10.72
N LEU A 101 20.01 -11.84 -10.79
CA LEU A 101 18.83 -12.63 -10.44
C LEU A 101 18.45 -12.44 -8.97
N ALA A 102 19.41 -12.51 -8.05
CA ALA A 102 19.18 -12.25 -6.63
C ALA A 102 18.63 -10.84 -6.36
N ARG A 103 19.12 -9.81 -7.07
CA ARG A 103 18.56 -8.45 -6.95
C ARG A 103 17.13 -8.34 -7.45
N LEU A 104 16.80 -9.06 -8.52
CA LEU A 104 15.44 -9.11 -9.06
C LEU A 104 14.49 -9.74 -8.04
N GLU A 105 14.90 -10.87 -7.46
CA GLU A 105 14.09 -11.59 -6.47
C GLU A 105 14.01 -10.84 -5.13
N LEU A 106 15.09 -10.18 -4.72
CA LEU A 106 15.10 -9.31 -3.54
C LEU A 106 14.09 -8.16 -3.70
N ALA A 107 14.00 -7.57 -4.90
CA ALA A 107 13.00 -6.55 -5.19
C ALA A 107 11.58 -7.11 -5.07
N ARG A 108 11.34 -8.34 -5.55
CA ARG A 108 10.06 -9.05 -5.38
C ARG A 108 9.73 -9.30 -3.91
N ALA A 109 10.68 -9.78 -3.11
CA ALA A 109 10.50 -10.02 -1.68
C ALA A 109 10.12 -8.73 -0.93
N TYR A 110 10.81 -7.61 -1.21
CA TYR A 110 10.44 -6.30 -0.68
C TYR A 110 9.04 -5.83 -1.14
N PHE A 111 8.66 -6.12 -2.38
CA PHE A 111 7.35 -5.75 -2.91
C PHE A 111 6.20 -6.53 -2.25
N VAL A 112 6.40 -7.83 -2.00
CA VAL A 112 5.42 -8.69 -1.31
C VAL A 112 5.23 -8.26 0.14
N THR A 113 6.31 -7.81 0.80
CA THR A 113 6.28 -7.30 2.19
C THR A 113 5.84 -5.83 2.29
N ASN A 114 5.43 -5.20 1.17
CA ASN A 114 4.95 -3.81 1.09
C ASN A 114 5.97 -2.75 1.54
N ASN A 115 7.26 -3.07 1.53
CA ASN A 115 8.34 -2.09 1.63
C ASN A 115 8.58 -1.51 0.23
N LEU A 116 7.85 -0.46 -0.15
CA LEU A 116 7.78 -0.01 -1.55
C LEU A 116 8.99 0.81 -2.03
N THR A 117 9.86 1.28 -1.14
CA THR A 117 11.02 2.12 -1.51
C THR A 117 12.22 1.29 -1.99
N ALA A 118 12.49 0.15 -1.35
CA ALA A 118 13.62 -0.70 -1.69
C ALA A 118 13.51 -1.42 -3.07
N PRO A 119 12.35 -1.97 -3.48
CA PRO A 119 12.18 -2.66 -4.76
C PRO A 119 12.48 -1.77 -5.95
N GLU A 120 12.00 -0.51 -5.92
CA GLU A 120 12.19 0.44 -7.01
C GLU A 120 13.68 0.65 -7.32
N LYS A 121 14.50 0.84 -6.29
CA LYS A 121 15.95 0.98 -6.43
C LYS A 121 16.60 -0.28 -7.02
N LEU A 122 16.20 -1.46 -6.55
CA LEU A 122 16.76 -2.74 -7.00
C LEU A 122 16.37 -3.04 -8.46
N PHE A 123 15.10 -2.86 -8.81
CA PHE A 123 14.60 -3.00 -10.17
C PHE A 123 15.32 -2.07 -11.16
N ASN A 124 15.50 -0.80 -10.79
CA ASN A 124 16.28 0.14 -11.61
C ASN A 124 17.76 -0.26 -11.72
N ALA A 125 18.35 -0.81 -10.65
CA ALA A 125 19.72 -1.33 -10.69
C ALA A 125 19.86 -2.53 -11.65
N VAL A 126 18.86 -3.40 -11.74
CA VAL A 126 18.83 -4.51 -12.71
C VAL A 126 18.60 -3.98 -14.13
N LEU A 127 17.71 -3.00 -14.34
CA LEU A 127 17.53 -2.39 -15.67
C LEU A 127 18.82 -1.76 -16.20
N ALA A 128 19.63 -1.16 -15.32
CA ALA A 128 20.92 -0.56 -15.69
C ALA A 128 21.95 -1.58 -16.22
N THR A 129 21.76 -2.89 -15.99
CA THR A 129 22.60 -3.94 -16.57
C THR A 129 22.14 -4.40 -17.95
N ASN A 130 21.14 -3.74 -18.55
CA ASN A 130 20.54 -4.09 -19.85
C ASN A 130 20.12 -5.57 -19.94
N PRO A 131 19.20 -6.04 -19.07
CA PRO A 131 18.77 -7.44 -19.04
C PRO A 131 17.94 -7.79 -20.30
N PRO A 132 17.66 -9.07 -20.57
CA PRO A 132 16.86 -9.47 -21.72
C PRO A 132 15.47 -8.78 -21.77
N PRO A 133 14.87 -8.57 -22.96
CA PRO A 133 13.63 -7.80 -23.11
C PRO A 133 12.46 -8.27 -22.24
N ASN A 134 12.30 -9.58 -22.04
CA ASN A 134 11.26 -10.14 -21.17
C ASN A 134 11.45 -9.72 -19.70
N VAL A 135 12.70 -9.68 -19.22
CA VAL A 135 13.03 -9.22 -17.87
C VAL A 135 12.74 -7.72 -17.74
N GLN A 136 13.11 -6.92 -18.75
CA GLN A 136 12.80 -5.49 -18.75
C GLN A 136 11.28 -5.23 -18.65
N GLN A 137 10.47 -5.97 -19.44
CA GLN A 137 9.02 -5.85 -19.40
C GLN A 137 8.44 -6.22 -18.03
N ASN A 138 8.90 -7.32 -17.42
CA ASN A 138 8.47 -7.73 -16.09
C ASN A 138 8.84 -6.68 -15.03
N ILE A 139 10.05 -6.13 -15.09
CA ILE A 139 10.48 -5.06 -14.18
C ILE A 139 9.57 -3.84 -14.33
N GLN A 140 9.29 -3.40 -15.56
CA GLN A 140 8.42 -2.25 -15.80
C GLN A 140 7.01 -2.46 -15.26
N PHE A 141 6.48 -3.68 -15.36
CA PHE A 141 5.20 -4.04 -14.74
C PHE A 141 5.23 -3.88 -13.21
N PHE A 142 6.27 -4.38 -12.54
CA PHE A 142 6.41 -4.19 -11.09
C PHE A 142 6.58 -2.72 -10.70
N LEU A 143 7.34 -1.92 -11.47
CA LEU A 143 7.48 -0.49 -11.23
C LEU A 143 6.13 0.25 -11.32
N GLN A 144 5.27 -0.12 -12.27
CA GLN A 144 3.90 0.41 -12.36
C GLN A 144 3.05 0.02 -11.15
N LEU A 145 3.15 -1.23 -10.69
CA LEU A 145 2.44 -1.67 -9.47
C LEU A 145 2.92 -0.94 -8.21
N ILE A 146 4.22 -0.72 -8.08
CA ILE A 146 4.82 0.05 -6.97
C ILE A 146 4.30 1.48 -7.01
N ALA A 147 4.38 2.16 -8.15
CA ALA A 147 3.89 3.52 -8.32
C ALA A 147 2.39 3.64 -8.00
N ALA A 148 1.58 2.68 -8.46
CA ALA A 148 0.15 2.63 -8.14
C ALA A 148 -0.10 2.46 -6.63
N ARG A 149 0.65 1.58 -5.95
CA ARG A 149 0.54 1.37 -4.49
C ARG A 149 1.00 2.59 -3.69
N GLN A 150 2.07 3.26 -4.11
CA GLN A 150 2.55 4.49 -3.50
C GLN A 150 1.53 5.63 -3.68
N ASN A 151 1.01 5.81 -4.89
CA ASN A 151 -0.01 6.83 -5.18
C ASN A 151 -1.32 6.59 -4.42
N ALA A 152 -1.71 5.33 -4.19
CA ALA A 152 -2.87 5.01 -3.34
C ALA A 152 -2.66 5.39 -1.86
N GLN A 153 -1.41 5.67 -1.46
CA GLN A 153 -1.02 6.08 -0.11
C GLN A 153 -0.59 7.56 -0.03
N THR A 154 -0.73 8.33 -1.11
CA THR A 154 -0.46 9.77 -1.05
C THR A 154 -1.73 10.56 -0.72
N PRO A 155 -1.64 11.61 0.10
CA PRO A 155 -2.77 12.49 0.33
C PRO A 155 -3.19 13.20 -0.95
N THR A 156 -4.50 13.32 -1.18
CA THR A 156 -5.06 14.02 -2.35
C THR A 156 -5.93 15.19 -1.91
N LEU A 157 -5.82 16.31 -2.62
CA LEU A 157 -6.71 17.46 -2.47
C LEU A 157 -7.34 17.79 -3.82
N ASN A 158 -8.65 17.75 -3.89
CA ASN A 158 -9.43 18.19 -5.04
C ASN A 158 -10.30 19.37 -4.64
N TRP A 159 -10.44 20.35 -5.54
CA TRP A 159 -11.34 21.47 -5.32
C TRP A 159 -11.96 21.94 -6.64
N THR A 160 -13.12 22.56 -6.55
CA THR A 160 -13.86 23.10 -7.70
C THR A 160 -14.61 24.34 -7.27
N VAL A 161 -14.49 25.40 -8.07
CA VAL A 161 -15.30 26.62 -7.94
C VAL A 161 -16.26 26.67 -9.12
N SER A 162 -17.55 26.87 -8.85
CA SER A 162 -18.59 26.90 -9.87
C SER A 162 -19.43 28.16 -9.73
N PRO A 163 -19.16 29.20 -10.54
CA PRO A 163 -20.02 30.37 -10.66
C PRO A 163 -21.16 30.10 -11.64
N VAL A 164 -22.36 30.56 -11.29
CA VAL A 164 -23.59 30.47 -12.08
C VAL A 164 -24.26 31.84 -12.02
N ILE A 165 -24.82 32.30 -13.14
CA ILE A 165 -25.72 33.46 -13.21
C ILE A 165 -27.00 32.99 -13.89
N GLY A 166 -28.15 33.41 -13.39
CA GLY A 166 -29.44 33.00 -13.92
C GLY A 166 -30.56 33.93 -13.50
N SER A 167 -31.79 33.50 -13.79
CA SER A 167 -33.02 34.15 -13.37
C SER A 167 -33.92 33.14 -12.67
N ASP A 168 -34.61 33.55 -11.62
CA ASP A 168 -35.62 32.78 -10.91
C ASP A 168 -36.93 33.58 -10.95
N SER A 169 -38.02 32.97 -11.40
CA SER A 169 -39.33 33.62 -11.43
C SER A 169 -40.01 33.68 -10.05
N ASN A 170 -39.47 32.99 -9.05
CA ASN A 170 -40.06 32.87 -7.72
C ASN A 170 -38.99 32.74 -6.62
N ALA A 171 -38.16 33.78 -6.48
CA ALA A 171 -37.04 33.82 -5.53
C ALA A 171 -37.49 33.64 -4.07
N ASN A 172 -38.68 34.11 -3.72
CA ASN A 172 -39.26 33.99 -2.39
C ASN A 172 -40.05 32.69 -2.15
N SER A 173 -40.15 31.82 -3.17
CA SER A 173 -40.94 30.58 -3.14
C SER A 173 -42.40 30.80 -2.68
N ALA A 174 -42.98 31.94 -3.01
CA ALA A 174 -44.35 32.30 -2.67
C ALA A 174 -45.36 31.80 -3.72
N THR A 175 -46.64 32.06 -3.49
CA THR A 175 -47.70 31.69 -4.44
C THR A 175 -47.85 32.77 -5.52
N SER A 176 -48.11 32.34 -6.76
CA SER A 176 -48.51 33.24 -7.85
C SER A 176 -49.95 33.73 -7.72
N ASN A 177 -50.75 33.11 -6.85
CA ASN A 177 -52.13 33.51 -6.63
C ASN A 177 -52.19 34.68 -5.66
N GLY A 178 -52.51 35.88 -6.17
CA GLY A 178 -52.77 37.04 -5.33
C GLY A 178 -54.03 36.95 -4.46
N LEU A 179 -54.77 35.83 -4.51
CA LEU A 179 -55.99 35.60 -3.73
C LEU A 179 -55.91 34.27 -2.98
N ILE A 180 -56.19 34.29 -1.67
CA ILE A 180 -56.40 33.09 -0.85
C ILE A 180 -57.86 33.01 -0.47
N ASP A 181 -58.48 31.86 -0.75
CA ASP A 181 -59.86 31.59 -0.35
C ASP A 181 -59.91 30.99 1.06
N THR A 182 -60.65 31.64 1.96
CA THR A 182 -60.76 31.20 3.36
C THR A 182 -62.20 30.80 3.70
N PRO A 183 -62.43 29.72 4.47
CA PRO A 183 -63.79 29.23 4.73
C PRO A 183 -64.71 30.20 5.49
N LEU A 184 -64.14 31.17 6.21
CA LEU A 184 -64.88 32.02 7.16
C LEU A 184 -65.11 33.45 6.66
N ILE A 185 -64.20 33.99 5.85
CA ILE A 185 -64.20 35.40 5.42
C ILE A 185 -64.08 35.57 3.89
N GLY A 186 -64.07 34.48 3.13
CA GLY A 186 -64.02 34.49 1.67
C GLY A 186 -62.61 34.77 1.13
N GLN A 187 -62.53 35.32 -0.08
CA GLN A 187 -61.26 35.65 -0.74
C GLN A 187 -60.57 36.84 -0.07
N ILE A 188 -59.30 36.64 0.27
CA ILE A 188 -58.39 37.67 0.79
C ILE A 188 -57.32 37.93 -0.26
N GLU A 189 -57.14 39.21 -0.62
CA GLU A 189 -56.04 39.63 -1.49
C GLU A 189 -54.72 39.67 -0.70
N LEU A 190 -53.68 39.05 -1.27
CA LEU A 190 -52.34 39.03 -0.71
C LEU A 190 -51.62 40.35 -1.02
N ASP A 191 -50.86 40.82 -0.04
CA ASP A 191 -49.88 41.87 -0.27
C ASP A 191 -48.91 41.45 -1.40
N PRO A 192 -48.51 42.36 -2.31
CA PRO A 192 -47.57 42.04 -3.38
C PRO A 192 -46.28 41.37 -2.88
N ALA A 193 -45.77 41.72 -1.70
CA ALA A 193 -44.58 41.08 -1.11
C ALA A 193 -44.83 39.62 -0.66
N GLY A 194 -46.10 39.21 -0.54
CA GLY A 194 -46.52 37.84 -0.24
C GLY A 194 -46.80 37.00 -1.49
N GLN A 195 -46.62 37.56 -2.70
CA GLN A 195 -46.75 36.87 -3.98
C GLN A 195 -45.36 36.52 -4.55
N GLU A 196 -45.30 35.64 -5.55
CA GLU A 196 -44.02 35.28 -6.20
C GLU A 196 -43.28 36.53 -6.70
N THR A 197 -41.98 36.59 -6.45
CA THR A 197 -41.12 37.69 -6.89
C THR A 197 -40.01 37.15 -7.78
N GLU A 198 -39.92 37.68 -9.00
CA GLU A 198 -38.85 37.34 -9.93
C GLU A 198 -37.55 38.07 -9.59
N ASP A 199 -36.41 37.44 -9.84
CA ASP A 199 -35.10 38.05 -9.68
C ASP A 199 -34.07 37.42 -10.64
N ASN A 200 -32.98 38.14 -10.87
CA ASN A 200 -31.75 37.57 -11.39
C ASN A 200 -30.82 37.24 -10.23
N PHE A 201 -30.03 36.19 -10.38
CA PHE A 201 -29.13 35.79 -9.31
C PHE A 201 -27.74 35.47 -9.84
N SER A 202 -26.79 35.49 -8.91
CA SER A 202 -25.51 34.83 -9.07
C SER A 202 -25.32 33.83 -7.93
N ASN A 203 -24.83 32.64 -8.25
CA ASN A 203 -24.50 31.60 -7.28
C ASN A 203 -23.06 31.18 -7.46
N THR A 204 -22.28 31.18 -6.40
CA THR A 204 -20.92 30.64 -6.40
C THR A 204 -20.81 29.53 -5.39
N THR A 205 -20.37 28.35 -5.85
CA THR A 205 -20.08 27.23 -4.95
C THR A 205 -18.59 26.89 -4.96
N LEU A 206 -18.07 26.50 -3.80
CA LEU A 206 -16.75 25.90 -3.64
C LEU A 206 -16.93 24.52 -3.03
N THR A 207 -16.51 23.48 -3.75
CA THR A 207 -16.40 22.12 -3.22
C THR A 207 -14.93 21.79 -3.02
N MET A 208 -14.57 21.24 -1.88
CA MET A 208 -13.22 20.75 -1.57
C MET A 208 -13.31 19.35 -0.97
N ALA A 209 -12.45 18.44 -1.44
CA ALA A 209 -12.33 17.09 -0.93
C ALA A 209 -10.85 16.77 -0.66
N TYR A 210 -10.53 16.45 0.59
CA TYR A 210 -9.21 16.02 1.03
C TYR A 210 -9.27 14.57 1.50
N GLN A 211 -8.34 13.73 1.05
CA GLN A 211 -8.20 12.36 1.50
C GLN A 211 -6.78 12.15 2.03
N TYR A 212 -6.69 11.61 3.24
CA TYR A 212 -5.45 11.19 3.87
C TYR A 212 -5.48 9.66 4.07
N PRO A 213 -4.84 8.88 3.19
CA PRO A 213 -4.72 7.44 3.38
C PRO A 213 -3.66 7.14 4.46
N PHE A 214 -4.04 6.40 5.51
CA PHE A 214 -3.08 5.89 6.50
C PHE A 214 -2.38 4.63 5.99
N THR A 215 -3.16 3.77 5.35
CA THR A 215 -2.77 2.51 4.72
C THR A 215 -3.63 2.29 3.48
N ARG A 216 -3.38 1.20 2.74
CA ARG A 216 -4.23 0.81 1.59
C ARG A 216 -5.71 0.61 1.97
N ASP A 217 -5.97 0.26 3.22
CA ASP A 217 -7.28 -0.15 3.71
C ASP A 217 -7.90 0.84 4.68
N ARG A 218 -7.24 1.97 4.98
CA ARG A 218 -7.72 2.98 5.94
C ARG A 218 -7.45 4.40 5.48
N SER A 219 -8.45 5.26 5.55
CA SER A 219 -8.28 6.69 5.24
C SER A 219 -9.14 7.60 6.10
N LEU A 220 -8.71 8.85 6.21
CA LEU A 220 -9.54 9.96 6.69
C LEU A 220 -9.90 10.85 5.50
N ASN A 221 -11.18 11.13 5.32
CA ASN A 221 -11.68 11.99 4.26
C ASN A 221 -12.33 13.23 4.88
N PHE A 222 -12.05 14.41 4.33
CA PHE A 222 -12.66 15.67 4.71
C PHE A 222 -13.29 16.31 3.48
N ASN A 223 -14.58 16.62 3.53
CA ASN A 223 -15.25 17.40 2.49
C ASN A 223 -15.73 18.73 3.05
N LEU A 224 -15.64 19.78 2.23
CA LEU A 224 -16.18 21.10 2.50
C LEU A 224 -16.96 21.59 1.28
N ASN A 225 -18.21 21.99 1.50
CA ASN A 225 -19.06 22.61 0.50
C ASN A 225 -19.46 23.99 1.01
N LEU A 226 -19.09 25.03 0.28
CA LEU A 226 -19.52 26.41 0.51
C LEU A 226 -20.40 26.84 -0.67
N GLY A 227 -21.43 27.63 -0.39
CA GLY A 227 -22.29 28.24 -1.39
C GLY A 227 -22.68 29.66 -0.98
N HIS A 228 -22.76 30.53 -1.97
CA HIS A 228 -23.23 31.90 -1.84
C HIS A 228 -24.14 32.21 -3.02
N LEU A 229 -25.43 32.35 -2.76
CA LEU A 229 -26.46 32.80 -3.68
C LEU A 229 -26.80 34.26 -3.35
N ASN A 230 -26.65 35.13 -4.34
CA ASN A 230 -27.00 36.53 -4.28
C ASN A 230 -28.09 36.82 -5.32
N ASN A 231 -29.28 37.18 -4.86
CA ASN A 231 -30.37 37.73 -5.65
C ASN A 231 -30.13 39.24 -5.86
N PHE A 232 -30.43 39.79 -7.03
CA PHE A 232 -30.00 41.14 -7.37
C PHE A 232 -30.93 42.22 -6.83
N ASP A 233 -32.23 41.94 -6.79
CA ASP A 233 -33.28 42.87 -6.35
C ASP A 233 -33.86 42.49 -4.96
N THR A 234 -33.70 41.23 -4.54
CA THR A 234 -34.31 40.66 -3.32
C THR A 234 -33.29 40.06 -2.35
N ASP A 235 -32.46 40.93 -1.76
CA ASP A 235 -31.38 40.57 -0.83
C ASP A 235 -31.85 39.77 0.41
N GLN A 236 -33.11 39.94 0.83
CA GLN A 236 -33.70 39.19 1.93
C GLN A 236 -33.80 37.67 1.66
N PHE A 237 -33.60 37.23 0.41
CA PHE A 237 -33.58 35.82 0.01
C PHE A 237 -32.17 35.31 -0.32
N ASP A 238 -31.13 36.10 -0.05
CA ASP A 238 -29.74 35.67 -0.22
C ASP A 238 -29.40 34.51 0.71
N ILE A 239 -28.66 33.53 0.19
CA ILE A 239 -28.32 32.30 0.91
C ILE A 239 -26.81 32.12 0.98
N ASP A 240 -26.29 32.00 2.19
CA ASP A 240 -24.97 31.44 2.43
C ASP A 240 -25.11 30.05 3.05
N ASN A 241 -24.41 29.06 2.50
CA ASN A 241 -24.37 27.74 3.09
C ASN A 241 -22.94 27.22 3.26
N VAL A 242 -22.71 26.52 4.37
CA VAL A 242 -21.49 25.75 4.63
C VAL A 242 -21.88 24.36 5.09
N ARG A 243 -21.27 23.33 4.49
CA ARG A 243 -21.33 21.94 4.96
C ARG A 243 -19.94 21.36 5.04
N GLY A 244 -19.56 20.85 6.21
CA GLY A 244 -18.32 20.13 6.44
C GLY A 244 -18.60 18.68 6.81
N GLU A 245 -17.80 17.76 6.30
CA GLU A 245 -17.90 16.33 6.57
C GLU A 245 -16.52 15.77 6.92
N LEU A 246 -16.46 14.91 7.93
CA LEU A 246 -15.27 14.14 8.28
C LEU A 246 -15.64 12.66 8.32
N ALA A 247 -14.96 11.84 7.52
CA ALA A 247 -15.24 10.42 7.41
C ALA A 247 -13.99 9.58 7.64
N TYR A 248 -14.09 8.58 8.51
CA TYR A 248 -13.09 7.53 8.66
C TYR A 248 -13.52 6.28 7.88
N ASN A 249 -12.68 5.84 6.96
CA ASN A 249 -12.91 4.65 6.14
C ASN A 249 -11.94 3.56 6.57
N TRP A 250 -12.43 2.33 6.69
CA TRP A 250 -11.60 1.15 6.96
C TRP A 250 -12.20 -0.12 6.35
N GLY A 251 -11.39 -1.14 6.09
CA GLY A 251 -11.92 -2.43 5.63
C GLY A 251 -10.93 -3.25 4.82
N ASN A 252 -11.40 -3.87 3.75
CA ASN A 252 -10.59 -4.57 2.77
C ASN A 252 -11.31 -4.57 1.40
N GLU A 253 -10.83 -5.37 0.46
CA GLU A 253 -11.39 -5.45 -0.89
C GLU A 253 -12.83 -6.01 -0.90
N VAL A 254 -13.21 -6.78 0.12
CA VAL A 254 -14.53 -7.43 0.24
C VAL A 254 -15.49 -6.65 1.11
N HIS A 255 -15.05 -6.11 2.25
CA HIS A 255 -15.88 -5.39 3.21
C HIS A 255 -15.29 -4.01 3.49
N ARG A 256 -16.05 -2.94 3.24
CA ARG A 256 -15.64 -1.56 3.47
C ARG A 256 -16.63 -0.89 4.42
N PHE A 257 -16.11 -0.17 5.39
CA PHE A 257 -16.88 0.56 6.40
C PHE A 257 -16.52 2.04 6.34
N LYS A 258 -17.53 2.90 6.54
CA LYS A 258 -17.37 4.35 6.61
C LYS A 258 -18.15 4.87 7.81
N HIS A 259 -17.51 5.68 8.64
CA HIS A 259 -18.16 6.42 9.72
C HIS A 259 -17.93 7.90 9.47
N GLU A 260 -19.00 8.68 9.37
CA GLU A 260 -18.96 10.10 9.00
C GLU A 260 -19.71 10.95 10.01
N ILE A 261 -19.15 12.12 10.33
CA ILE A 261 -19.84 13.20 11.02
C ILE A 261 -19.94 14.36 10.04
N SER A 262 -21.14 14.91 9.88
CA SER A 262 -21.35 16.09 9.05
C SER A 262 -22.03 17.21 9.81
N THR A 263 -21.59 18.45 9.56
CA THR A 263 -22.16 19.67 10.16
C THR A 263 -22.49 20.65 9.05
N GLY A 264 -23.60 21.36 9.19
CA GLY A 264 -24.05 22.34 8.21
C GLY A 264 -24.63 23.59 8.85
N LYS A 265 -24.51 24.71 8.16
CA LYS A 265 -25.18 25.96 8.48
C LYS A 265 -25.67 26.63 7.20
N VAL A 266 -26.89 27.12 7.24
CA VAL A 266 -27.49 27.97 6.21
C VAL A 266 -27.85 29.30 6.86
N ASN A 267 -27.41 30.40 6.26
CA ASN A 267 -27.91 31.72 6.56
C ASN A 267 -28.86 32.16 5.45
N LEU A 268 -29.93 32.84 5.83
CA LEU A 268 -30.84 33.57 4.95
C LEU A 268 -30.71 35.04 5.31
N ASP A 269 -30.45 35.92 4.34
CA ASP A 269 -30.20 37.35 4.59
C ASP A 269 -29.15 37.55 5.71
N GLN A 270 -28.02 36.86 5.60
CA GLN A 270 -26.91 36.87 6.57
C GLN A 270 -27.27 36.40 8.00
N ASN A 271 -28.53 36.05 8.26
CA ASN A 271 -29.05 35.62 9.53
C ASN A 271 -29.13 34.09 9.60
N GLY A 272 -28.81 33.51 10.75
CA GLY A 272 -28.79 32.05 10.89
C GLY A 272 -30.19 31.44 10.71
N PHE A 273 -30.40 30.71 9.61
CA PHE A 273 -31.67 30.09 9.26
C PHE A 273 -31.75 28.64 9.73
N GLN A 274 -30.70 27.86 9.44
CA GLN A 274 -30.65 26.45 9.79
C GLN A 274 -29.26 26.03 10.26
N LYS A 275 -29.21 25.11 11.22
CA LYS A 275 -28.01 24.36 11.60
C LYS A 275 -28.33 22.86 11.58
N SER A 276 -27.36 22.05 11.17
CA SER A 276 -27.50 20.59 11.13
C SER A 276 -26.24 19.90 11.66
N LEU A 277 -26.46 18.75 12.30
CA LEU A 277 -25.43 17.80 12.71
C LEU A 277 -25.96 16.41 12.37
N ALA A 278 -25.15 15.59 11.71
CA ALA A 278 -25.49 14.21 11.42
C ALA A 278 -24.30 13.28 11.71
N LEU A 279 -24.64 12.04 12.04
CA LEU A 279 -23.71 10.92 12.21
C LEU A 279 -24.19 9.79 11.31
N ASP A 280 -23.33 9.36 10.40
CA ASP A 280 -23.63 8.37 9.39
C ASP A 280 -22.65 7.20 9.53
N SER A 281 -23.14 5.97 9.33
CA SER A 281 -22.31 4.78 9.30
C SER A 281 -22.80 3.85 8.19
N SER A 282 -21.90 3.41 7.33
CA SER A 282 -22.23 2.53 6.22
C SER A 282 -21.27 1.36 6.11
N TRP A 283 -21.79 0.27 5.54
CA TRP A 283 -21.06 -0.94 5.22
C TRP A 283 -21.36 -1.31 3.77
N GLN A 284 -20.30 -1.54 3.00
CA GLN A 284 -20.36 -2.02 1.64
C GLN A 284 -19.65 -3.37 1.55
N ARG A 285 -20.31 -4.33 0.89
CA ARG A 285 -19.71 -5.63 0.57
C ARG A 285 -19.59 -5.79 -0.95
N ALA A 286 -18.39 -6.09 -1.45
CA ALA A 286 -18.20 -6.48 -2.83
C ALA A 286 -18.83 -7.88 -3.05
N GLY A 287 -19.64 -8.02 -4.10
CA GLY A 287 -20.18 -9.31 -4.52
C GLY A 287 -19.06 -10.21 -5.09
N ALA A 288 -19.31 -11.52 -5.14
CA ALA A 288 -18.50 -12.38 -5.98
C ALA A 288 -18.82 -12.02 -7.44
N ASN A 289 -17.81 -11.62 -8.21
CA ASN A 289 -17.95 -11.60 -9.66
C ASN A 289 -18.29 -13.04 -10.08
N GLY A 290 -19.43 -13.23 -10.73
CA GLY A 290 -19.70 -14.46 -11.48
C GLY A 290 -18.83 -14.54 -12.72
#